data_AF-A0AAW3MT89-F1
#
_entry.id   AF-A0AAW3MT89-F1
#
_cell.length_a   1.000
_cell.length_b   1.000
_cell.length_c   1.000
_cell.angle_alpha   90.00
_cell.angle_beta   90.00
_cell.angle_gamma   90.00
#
_symmetry.space_group_name_H-M   'P 1'
#
loop_
_entity.id
_entity.type
_entity.pdbx_description
1 polymer ?
#
loop_
_entity_poly.entity_id
_entity_poly.type
_entity_poly.pdbx_seq_one_letter_code
_entity_poly.pdbx_strand_id
1 'polypeptide(L)'
;MLFDEETSMTMKQKTISEDSFFDTYKPVKNHFSANAPWNGCMFETYGRELEHVQAVLKTDSNKVWTVLSCDGALTVSSGYHHVNRMGYIITEVPVADDEMVETEDEDAIDDEEDDDEDANG
;
A
#
# COMPACT_ATOMS: atom_id res chain seq x y z
N MET A 1 19.30 -0.61 38.75
CA MET A 1 18.13 -1.29 38.18
C MET A 1 17.89 -0.57 36.87
N LEU A 2 18.29 -1.21 35.77
CA LEU A 2 18.22 -0.62 34.44
C LEU A 2 16.74 -0.52 34.08
N PHE A 3 16.30 0.69 33.76
CA PHE A 3 14.99 0.90 33.15
C PHE A 3 15.15 0.43 31.70
N ASP A 4 14.45 -0.63 31.33
CA ASP A 4 14.32 -1.04 29.94
C ASP A 4 13.79 0.15 29.15
N GLU A 5 14.60 0.63 28.22
CA GLU A 5 14.30 1.73 27.32
C GLU A 5 13.10 1.28 26.46
N GLU A 6 11.91 1.74 26.86
CA GLU A 6 10.65 1.52 26.16
C GLU A 6 10.87 1.91 24.69
N THR A 7 11.03 0.90 23.84
CA THR A 7 11.31 1.10 22.43
C THR A 7 10.07 1.72 21.81
N SER A 8 10.08 3.05 21.70
CA SER A 8 9.12 3.79 20.87
C SER A 8 9.36 3.35 19.43
N MET A 9 8.61 2.35 18.96
CA MET A 9 8.56 2.00 17.54
C MET A 9 7.87 3.14 16.79
N THR A 10 8.68 4.00 16.18
CA THR A 10 8.21 5.03 15.26
C THR A 10 7.85 4.37 13.94
N MET A 11 6.58 4.45 13.54
CA MET A 11 6.15 4.05 12.21
C MET A 11 6.67 5.05 11.17
N LYS A 12 7.33 4.55 10.13
CA LYS A 12 7.83 5.34 9.00
C LYS A 12 6.78 5.33 7.89
N GLN A 13 6.33 6.51 7.49
CA GLN A 13 5.43 6.64 6.35
C GLN A 13 6.25 6.84 5.08
N LYS A 14 5.86 6.17 4.00
CA LYS A 14 6.53 6.25 2.70
C LYS A 14 5.51 6.25 1.59
N THR A 15 5.69 7.15 0.62
CA THR A 15 4.94 7.14 -0.64
C THR A 15 5.88 6.66 -1.75
N ILE A 16 5.38 5.84 -2.68
CA ILE A 16 6.14 5.31 -3.82
C ILE A 16 5.31 5.33 -5.10
N SER A 17 5.94 5.33 -6.26
CA SER A 17 5.23 5.12 -7.52
C SER A 17 4.68 3.68 -7.66
N GLU A 18 3.67 3.48 -8.52
CA GLU A 18 3.16 2.15 -8.85
C GLU A 18 4.25 1.22 -9.39
N ASP A 19 5.10 1.72 -10.29
CA ASP A 19 6.22 0.95 -10.85
C ASP A 19 7.15 0.44 -9.72
N SER A 20 7.47 1.31 -8.77
CA SER A 20 8.30 0.95 -7.61
C SER A 20 7.62 -0.10 -6.74
N PHE A 21 6.28 -0.04 -6.60
CA PHE A 21 5.49 -1.05 -5.90
C PHE A 21 5.58 -2.41 -6.58
N PHE A 22 5.40 -2.48 -7.90
CA PHE A 22 5.51 -3.71 -8.68
C PHE A 22 6.93 -4.32 -8.62
N ASP A 23 7.96 -3.49 -8.74
CA ASP A 23 9.36 -3.94 -8.72
C ASP A 23 9.80 -4.42 -7.33
N THR A 24 9.42 -3.69 -6.28
CA THR A 24 9.86 -3.95 -4.91
C THR A 24 9.11 -5.11 -4.29
N TYR A 25 7.78 -5.09 -4.35
CA TYR A 25 6.94 -6.01 -3.58
C TYR A 25 6.48 -7.24 -4.36
N LYS A 26 6.53 -7.16 -5.70
CA LYS A 26 6.19 -8.25 -6.61
C LYS A 26 4.79 -8.81 -6.33
N PRO A 27 3.73 -8.06 -6.68
CA PRO A 27 2.35 -8.51 -6.56
C PRO A 27 2.11 -9.88 -7.23
N VAL A 28 1.42 -10.76 -6.50
CA VAL A 28 1.06 -12.11 -6.96
C VAL A 28 -0.16 -12.03 -7.87
N LYS A 29 -0.13 -12.74 -9.00
CA LYS A 29 -1.27 -12.83 -9.92
C LYS A 29 -2.46 -13.52 -9.24
N ASN A 30 -3.65 -12.96 -9.42
CA ASN A 30 -4.89 -13.56 -9.02
C ASN A 30 -5.18 -14.79 -9.90
N HIS A 31 -5.05 -15.98 -9.32
CA HIS A 31 -5.29 -17.25 -10.00
C HIS A 31 -6.78 -17.62 -10.11
N PHE A 32 -7.67 -16.86 -9.47
CA PHE A 32 -9.12 -17.04 -9.56
C PHE A 32 -9.76 -16.30 -10.73
N SER A 33 -9.11 -15.23 -11.21
CA SER A 33 -9.60 -14.36 -12.29
C SER A 33 -8.47 -13.98 -13.25
N ALA A 34 -8.56 -14.45 -14.50
CA ALA A 34 -7.55 -14.21 -15.52
C ALA A 34 -7.44 -12.75 -15.96
N ASN A 35 -8.49 -11.94 -15.75
CA ASN A 35 -8.57 -10.54 -16.16
C ASN A 35 -8.77 -9.61 -14.94
N ALA A 36 -8.18 -9.97 -13.79
CA ALA A 36 -8.25 -9.11 -12.61
C ALA A 36 -7.62 -7.72 -12.89
N PRO A 37 -8.13 -6.64 -12.25
CA PRO A 37 -7.47 -5.34 -12.25
C PRO A 37 -6.05 -5.38 -11.66
N TRP A 38 -5.35 -4.24 -11.71
CA TRP A 38 -3.97 -4.10 -11.21
C TRP A 38 -3.02 -5.11 -11.84
N ASN A 39 -2.98 -5.10 -13.18
CA ASN A 39 -2.22 -6.06 -13.97
C ASN A 39 -2.54 -7.53 -13.62
N GLY A 40 -3.78 -7.86 -13.28
CA GLY A 40 -4.15 -9.23 -12.93
C GLY A 40 -3.82 -9.65 -11.50
N CYS A 41 -3.51 -8.70 -10.60
CA CYS A 41 -3.07 -9.00 -9.23
C CYS A 41 -4.13 -8.70 -8.16
N MET A 42 -5.22 -8.01 -8.50
CA MET A 42 -6.25 -7.67 -7.51
C MET A 42 -7.17 -8.85 -7.19
N PHE A 43 -7.40 -9.08 -5.90
CA PHE A 43 -8.36 -10.04 -5.34
C PHE A 43 -9.62 -9.32 -4.84
N GLU A 44 -10.77 -9.96 -5.03
CA GLU A 44 -12.08 -9.44 -4.63
C GLU A 44 -12.26 -9.33 -3.11
N THR A 45 -13.23 -8.52 -2.71
CA THR A 45 -13.53 -8.21 -1.30
C THR A 45 -14.55 -9.17 -0.67
N TYR A 46 -14.88 -10.27 -1.34
CA TYR A 46 -15.84 -11.28 -0.91
C TYR A 46 -15.53 -12.66 -1.54
N GLY A 47 -16.20 -13.69 -1.02
CA GLY A 47 -16.09 -15.06 -1.54
C GLY A 47 -14.71 -15.69 -1.38
N ARG A 48 -14.39 -16.64 -2.27
CA ARG A 48 -13.16 -17.44 -2.22
C ARG A 48 -11.87 -16.62 -2.31
N GLU A 49 -11.92 -15.48 -2.98
CA GLU A 49 -10.75 -14.60 -3.14
C GLU A 49 -10.45 -13.90 -1.82
N LEU A 50 -11.46 -13.39 -1.13
CA LEU A 50 -11.30 -12.85 0.21
C LEU A 50 -10.84 -13.92 1.20
N GLU A 51 -11.38 -15.15 1.12
CA GLU A 51 -10.92 -16.25 1.97
C GLU A 51 -9.42 -16.53 1.79
N HIS A 52 -8.92 -16.46 0.55
CA HIS A 52 -7.50 -16.58 0.24
C HIS A 52 -6.69 -15.43 0.85
N VAL A 53 -7.14 -14.19 0.68
CA VAL A 53 -6.50 -13.01 1.30
C VAL A 53 -6.45 -13.12 2.82
N GLN A 54 -7.55 -13.53 3.45
CA GLN A 54 -7.63 -13.72 4.90
C GLN A 54 -6.74 -14.85 5.40
N ALA A 55 -6.51 -15.89 4.60
CA ALA A 55 -5.55 -16.93 4.94
C ALA A 55 -4.12 -16.40 4.97
N VAL A 56 -3.73 -15.59 3.97
CA VAL A 56 -2.42 -14.91 3.94
C VAL A 56 -2.28 -13.94 5.11
N LEU A 57 -3.31 -13.12 5.37
CA LEU A 57 -3.35 -12.15 6.47
C LEU A 57 -3.07 -12.81 7.84
N LYS A 58 -3.56 -14.04 8.06
CA LYS A 58 -3.33 -14.79 9.30
C LYS A 58 -1.90 -15.31 9.44
N THR A 59 -1.20 -15.53 8.33
CA THR A 59 0.17 -16.05 8.32
C THR A 59 1.22 -14.95 8.24
N ASP A 60 0.94 -13.90 7.47
CA ASP A 60 1.85 -12.78 7.21
C ASP A 60 1.01 -11.58 6.74
N SER A 61 0.68 -10.70 7.68
CA SER A 61 -0.16 -9.53 7.39
C SER A 61 0.53 -8.50 6.50
N ASN A 62 1.86 -8.47 6.49
CA ASN A 62 2.65 -7.47 5.79
C ASN A 62 2.73 -7.74 4.28
N LYS A 63 2.19 -8.88 3.84
CA LYS A 63 2.00 -9.21 2.42
C LYS A 63 0.66 -8.77 1.87
N VAL A 64 -0.26 -8.31 2.72
CA VAL A 64 -1.58 -7.90 2.30
C VAL A 64 -1.62 -6.39 2.16
N TRP A 65 -2.04 -5.94 0.98
CA TRP A 65 -2.22 -4.55 0.63
C TRP A 65 -3.67 -4.33 0.24
N THR A 66 -4.16 -3.11 0.44
CA THR A 66 -5.52 -2.74 0.07
C THR A 66 -5.49 -1.72 -1.04
N VAL A 67 -6.24 -2.00 -2.11
CA VAL A 67 -6.57 -1.01 -3.13
C VAL A 67 -7.67 -0.12 -2.57
N LEU A 68 -7.34 1.13 -2.28
CA LEU A 68 -8.25 2.14 -1.78
C LEU A 68 -8.78 3.00 -2.93
N SER A 69 -10.00 3.50 -2.77
CA SER A 69 -10.56 4.55 -3.61
C SER A 69 -10.95 5.73 -2.75
N CYS A 70 -10.22 6.83 -2.93
CA CYS A 70 -10.42 8.07 -2.19
C CYS A 70 -10.74 9.19 -3.19
N ASP A 71 -11.92 9.78 -3.08
CA ASP A 71 -12.36 10.93 -3.88
C ASP A 71 -12.18 10.81 -5.42
N GLY A 72 -12.22 9.57 -5.93
CA GLY A 72 -12.10 9.27 -7.36
C GLY A 72 -10.72 8.77 -7.78
N ALA A 73 -9.70 8.95 -6.93
CA ALA A 73 -8.37 8.38 -7.13
C ALA A 73 -8.27 6.96 -6.57
N LEU A 74 -7.36 6.17 -7.12
CA LEU A 74 -7.03 4.83 -6.62
C LEU A 74 -5.60 4.83 -6.10
N THR A 75 -5.40 4.29 -4.90
CA THR A 75 -4.08 4.09 -4.31
C THR A 75 -3.96 2.69 -3.71
N VAL A 76 -2.76 2.16 -3.61
CA VAL A 76 -2.46 0.90 -2.93
C VAL A 76 -1.76 1.22 -1.61
N SER A 77 -2.41 0.88 -0.50
CA SER A 77 -1.89 1.11 0.85
C SER A 77 -1.55 -0.22 1.54
N SER A 78 -0.41 -0.27 2.22
CA SER A 78 0.03 -1.44 2.97
C SER A 78 -0.94 -1.77 4.09
N GLY A 79 -1.23 -3.05 4.29
CA GLY A 79 -2.14 -3.52 5.32
C GLY A 79 -3.55 -3.80 4.82
N TYR A 80 -4.39 -4.29 5.73
CA TYR A 80 -5.73 -4.78 5.46
C TYR A 80 -6.80 -3.80 5.96
N HIS A 81 -7.35 -3.02 5.03
CA HIS A 81 -8.37 -2.01 5.31
C HIS A 81 -9.78 -2.54 5.01
N HIS A 82 -10.76 -2.04 5.76
CA HIS A 82 -12.17 -2.43 5.63
C HIS A 82 -13.02 -1.37 4.93
N VAL A 83 -12.58 -0.12 4.89
CA VAL A 83 -13.34 1.03 4.38
C VAL A 83 -12.69 1.53 3.08
N ASN A 84 -13.50 2.10 2.18
CA ASN A 84 -13.04 2.67 0.91
C ASN A 84 -12.16 1.72 0.08
N ARG A 85 -12.42 0.42 0.18
CA ARG A 85 -11.61 -0.64 -0.46
C ARG A 85 -12.27 -1.12 -1.75
N MET A 86 -11.49 -1.21 -2.81
CA MET A 86 -11.89 -1.81 -4.08
C MET A 86 -11.48 -3.28 -4.17
N GLY A 87 -10.39 -3.66 -3.50
CA GLY A 87 -9.85 -5.01 -3.52
C GLY A 87 -8.59 -5.13 -2.69
N TYR A 88 -7.96 -6.28 -2.76
CA TYR A 88 -6.71 -6.57 -2.05
C TYR A 88 -5.64 -7.04 -3.02
N ILE A 89 -4.38 -6.81 -2.67
CA ILE A 89 -3.22 -7.35 -3.38
C ILE A 89 -2.39 -8.16 -2.38
N ILE A 90 -1.88 -9.30 -2.83
CA ILE A 90 -0.91 -10.10 -2.07
C ILE A 90 0.45 -9.93 -2.74
N THR A 91 1.50 -9.69 -1.95
CA THR A 91 2.87 -9.51 -2.43
C THR A 91 3.79 -10.66 -2.04
N GLU A 92 4.82 -10.93 -2.85
CA GLU A 92 5.83 -11.94 -2.48
C GLU A 92 6.74 -11.43 -1.36
N VAL A 93 7.08 -10.14 -1.41
CA VAL A 93 7.91 -9.45 -0.42
C VAL A 93 7.00 -8.70 0.55
N PRO A 94 7.11 -8.93 1.88
CA PRO A 94 6.34 -8.19 2.87
C PRO A 94 6.86 -6.76 3.02
N VAL A 95 5.98 -5.83 3.43
CA VAL A 95 6.41 -4.54 3.99
C VAL A 95 7.13 -4.74 5.33
N ALA A 96 8.04 -3.83 5.69
CA ALA A 96 8.69 -3.86 7.00
C ALA A 96 7.67 -3.56 8.12
N ASP A 97 7.89 -4.15 9.30
CA ASP A 97 6.97 -4.01 10.45
C ASP A 97 6.83 -2.56 10.95
N ASP A 98 7.83 -1.72 10.70
CA ASP A 98 7.87 -0.31 11.08
C ASP A 98 7.58 0.64 9.92
N GLU A 99 7.04 0.14 8.81
CA GLU A 99 6.72 0.93 7.62
C GLU A 99 5.23 0.90 7.28
N MET A 100 4.69 2.06 6.93
CA MET A 100 3.41 2.23 6.24
C MET A 100 3.68 2.81 4.87
N VAL A 101 3.35 2.05 3.84
CA VAL A 101 3.69 2.38 2.45
C VAL A 101 2.41 2.55 1.64
N GLU A 102 2.34 3.63 0.87
CA GLU A 102 1.23 3.93 -0.02
C GLU A 102 1.75 4.28 -1.42
N THR A 103 0.96 4.01 -2.46
CA THR A 103 1.30 4.49 -3.80
C THR A 103 0.89 5.94 -3.98
N GLU A 104 1.70 6.70 -4.72
CA GLU A 104 1.40 8.06 -5.14
C GLU A 104 0.06 8.09 -5.89
N ASP A 105 -0.70 9.16 -5.66
CA ASP A 105 -1.87 9.48 -6.45
C ASP A 105 -1.39 10.22 -7.70
N GLU A 106 -1.44 9.57 -8.87
CA GLU A 106 -0.97 10.17 -10.13
C GLU A 106 -1.78 11.43 -10.51
N ASP A 107 -2.95 11.65 -9.91
CA ASP A 107 -3.79 12.84 -10.11
C ASP A 107 -3.54 13.95 -9.07
N ALA A 108 -2.71 13.71 -8.05
CA ALA A 108 -2.26 14.77 -7.15
C ALA A 108 -1.29 15.67 -7.91
N ILE A 109 -1.83 16.75 -8.47
CA ILE A 109 -1.03 17.86 -9.00
C ILE A 109 -0.08 18.28 -7.88
N ASP A 110 1.21 18.08 -8.14
CA ASP A 110 2.29 18.63 -7.36
C ASP A 110 2.20 20.16 -7.48
N ASP A 111 1.48 20.79 -6.54
CA ASP A 111 1.58 22.22 -6.29
C ASP A 111 2.99 22.47 -5.68
N GLU A 112 4.04 22.20 -6.47
CA GLU A 112 5.33 22.86 -6.29
C GLU A 112 5.06 24.34 -6.54
N GLU A 113 4.76 25.09 -5.48
CA GLU A 113 4.91 26.54 -5.54
C GLU A 113 6.39 26.82 -5.81
N ASP A 114 6.70 27.13 -7.07
CA ASP A 114 7.97 27.68 -7.52
C ASP A 114 8.37 28.84 -6.58
N ASP A 115 9.46 28.61 -5.87
CA ASP A 115 10.21 29.57 -5.06
C ASP A 115 10.77 30.65 -6.02
N ASP A 116 10.28 31.89 -5.93
CA ASP A 116 10.96 33.05 -6.54
C ASP A 116 11.39 34.05 -5.44
N GLU A 117 12.70 34.08 -5.28
CA GLU A 117 13.54 35.01 -4.56
C GLU A 117 13.06 36.47 -4.60
N ASP A 118 12.71 37.06 -3.45
CA ASP A 118 12.92 38.50 -3.24
C ASP A 118 14.22 38.72 -2.46
N ALA A 119 15.29 38.72 -3.23
CA ALA A 119 16.59 39.25 -2.86
C ALA A 119 16.50 40.77 -2.57
N ASN A 120 16.81 41.14 -1.33
CA ASN A 120 17.58 42.33 -0.92
C ASN A 120 17.32 43.67 -1.63
N GLY A 121 16.68 44.61 -0.92
CA GLY A 121 16.73 46.06 -1.16
C GLY A 121 16.92 46.82 0.14
#